data_AF-A0A3N5K7A2-F1
#
_entry.id   AF-A0A3N5K7A2-F1
#
_cell.length_a   1.000
_cell.length_b   1.000
_cell.length_c   1.000
_cell.angle_alpha   90.00
_cell.angle_beta   90.00
_cell.angle_gamma   90.00
#
_symmetry.space_group_name_H-M   'P 1'
#
loop_
_entity.id
_entity.type
_entity.pdbx_description
1 polymer ?
#
loop_
_entity_poly.entity_id
_entity_poly.type
_entity_poly.pdbx_seq_one_letter_code
_entity_poly.pdbx_strand_id
1 'polypeptide(L)'
;VKAAGLVDTLKVPGPFTVFAPPHEAFAKLPAGTLETLLKPENKAQLRSILTYHVVAGKVTSREVVKLSSAKTVEGRSIAFKTMGGAVMVNNARVTTADIETSNGVIHVIDTVILPE
;
A
#
# COMPACT_ATOMS: atom_id res chain seq x y z
N VAL A 1 -0.58 4.23 20.86
CA VAL A 1 -0.71 3.29 19.71
C VAL A 1 -1.91 2.34 19.83
N LYS A 2 -3.01 2.76 20.49
CA LYS A 2 -4.11 1.87 20.89
C LYS A 2 -5.42 2.14 20.14
N ALA A 3 -5.33 2.56 18.87
CA ALA A 3 -6.41 3.33 18.25
C ALA A 3 -7.25 2.66 17.16
N ALA A 4 -7.00 1.41 16.73
CA ALA A 4 -7.83 0.87 15.64
C ALA A 4 -7.76 -0.65 15.40
N GLY A 5 -7.61 -1.54 16.39
CA GLY A 5 -7.61 -3.00 16.14
C GLY A 5 -6.51 -3.52 15.17
N LEU A 6 -5.69 -2.63 14.62
CA LEU A 6 -4.63 -2.87 13.66
C LEU A 6 -3.48 -3.66 14.29
N VAL A 7 -3.25 -3.48 15.59
CA VAL A 7 -2.25 -4.25 16.32
C VAL A 7 -2.69 -5.70 16.48
N ASP A 8 -3.99 -5.96 16.65
CA ASP A 8 -4.53 -7.33 16.70
C ASP A 8 -4.56 -7.96 15.30
N THR A 9 -4.90 -7.20 14.25
CA THR A 9 -4.82 -7.66 12.85
C THR A 9 -3.37 -7.93 12.43
N LEU A 10 -2.42 -7.04 12.75
CA LEU A 10 -0.98 -7.20 12.47
C LEU A 10 -0.29 -8.21 13.39
N LYS A 11 -0.94 -8.61 14.50
CA LYS A 11 -0.49 -9.71 15.36
C LYS A 11 -0.95 -11.08 14.86
N VAL A 12 -1.90 -11.14 13.93
CA VAL A 12 -2.21 -12.41 13.28
C VAL A 12 -0.94 -12.82 12.52
N PRO A 13 -0.40 -14.04 12.75
CA PRO A 13 0.73 -14.56 12.00
C PRO A 13 0.26 -14.84 10.57
N GLY A 14 0.17 -13.78 9.78
CA GLY A 14 -0.24 -13.79 8.40
C GLY A 14 0.72 -12.90 7.62
N PRO A 15 1.12 -13.30 6.42
CA PRO A 15 1.98 -12.45 5.59
C PRO A 15 1.25 -11.16 5.24
N PHE A 16 1.88 -10.01 5.48
CA PHE A 16 1.36 -8.71 5.05
C PHE A 16 1.98 -8.30 3.72
N THR A 17 1.26 -7.50 2.95
CA THR A 17 1.81 -6.90 1.74
C THR A 17 1.77 -5.39 1.88
N VAL A 18 2.93 -4.74 1.86
CA VAL A 18 3.06 -3.29 2.06
C VAL A 18 3.45 -2.62 0.76
N PHE A 19 2.68 -1.64 0.33
CA PHE A 19 2.97 -0.83 -0.85
C PHE A 19 3.66 0.47 -0.40
N ALA A 20 4.92 0.66 -0.75
CA ALA A 20 5.71 1.81 -0.32
C ALA A 20 6.11 2.68 -1.52
N PRO A 21 5.62 3.91 -1.63
CA PRO A 21 6.12 4.84 -2.65
C PRO A 21 7.55 5.33 -2.30
N PRO A 22 8.48 5.39 -3.26
CA PRO A 22 9.78 6.04 -3.08
C PRO A 22 9.59 7.57 -2.98
N HIS A 23 10.60 8.27 -2.48
CA HIS A 23 10.56 9.73 -2.35
C HIS A 23 10.19 10.45 -3.67
N GLU A 24 10.61 9.89 -4.82
CA GLU A 24 10.28 10.41 -6.15
C GLU A 24 8.78 10.33 -6.50
N ALA A 25 8.05 9.33 -6.00
CA ALA A 25 6.61 9.23 -6.20
C ALA A 25 5.86 10.38 -5.52
N PHE A 26 6.41 10.88 -4.42
CA PHE A 26 5.87 12.05 -3.75
C PHE A 26 6.19 13.33 -4.54
N ALA A 27 7.33 13.40 -5.24
CA ALA A 27 7.67 14.52 -6.11
C ALA A 27 6.78 14.59 -7.37
N LYS A 28 6.17 13.46 -7.79
CA LYS A 28 5.17 13.44 -8.87
C LYS A 28 3.80 13.98 -8.46
N LEU A 29 3.52 14.08 -7.16
CA LEU A 29 2.27 14.66 -6.70
C LEU A 29 2.29 16.18 -6.92
N PRO A 30 1.15 16.80 -7.27
CA PRO A 30 1.08 18.24 -7.43
C PRO A 30 1.52 18.96 -6.14
N ALA A 31 2.28 20.04 -6.32
CA ALA A 31 2.82 20.86 -5.24
C ALA A 31 1.70 21.25 -4.26
N GLY A 32 1.94 21.02 -2.97
CA GLY A 32 0.96 21.21 -1.88
C GLY A 32 0.30 19.94 -1.37
N THR A 33 0.19 18.85 -2.15
CA THR A 33 -0.39 17.58 -1.68
C THR A 33 0.51 16.93 -0.63
N LEU A 34 1.81 16.88 -0.93
CA LEU A 34 2.85 16.36 -0.06
C LEU A 34 2.92 17.10 1.27
N GLU A 35 2.94 18.44 1.19
CA GLU A 35 2.97 19.31 2.37
C GLU A 35 1.71 19.14 3.20
N THR A 36 0.55 19.03 2.55
CA THR A 36 -0.72 18.77 3.23
C THR A 36 -0.69 17.41 3.92
N LEU A 37 -0.19 16.36 3.26
CA LEU A 37 -0.01 15.03 3.87
C LEU A 37 0.98 15.02 5.04
N LEU A 38 2.06 15.80 4.97
CA LEU A 38 3.07 15.97 6.02
C LEU A 38 2.58 16.82 7.20
N LYS A 39 1.48 17.57 7.05
CA LYS A 39 0.95 18.38 8.15
C LYS A 39 0.47 17.51 9.31
N PRO A 40 0.68 17.96 10.56
CA PRO A 40 0.22 17.23 11.74
C PRO A 40 -1.30 17.08 11.80
N GLU A 41 -2.05 18.01 11.17
CA GLU A 41 -3.51 17.92 10.99
C GLU A 41 -3.92 16.69 10.18
N ASN A 42 -3.06 16.23 9.25
CA ASN A 42 -3.32 15.08 8.40
C ASN A 42 -2.82 13.76 8.99
N LYS A 43 -2.44 13.70 10.29
CA LYS A 43 -2.07 12.44 10.95
C LYS A 43 -3.14 11.35 10.84
N ALA A 44 -4.42 11.73 10.79
CA ALA A 44 -5.52 10.80 10.55
C ALA A 44 -5.50 10.26 9.11
N GLN A 45 -5.33 11.13 8.11
CA GLN A 45 -5.15 10.76 6.71
C GLN A 45 -3.90 9.91 6.50
N LEU A 46 -2.78 10.26 7.12
CA LEU A 46 -1.53 9.52 7.01
C LEU A 46 -1.69 8.10 7.56
N ARG A 47 -2.43 7.94 8.67
CA ARG A 47 -2.81 6.62 9.17
C ARG A 47 -3.67 5.86 8.16
N SER A 48 -4.72 6.48 7.63
CA SER A 48 -5.58 5.87 6.61
C SER A 48 -4.77 5.40 5.40
N ILE A 49 -3.94 6.29 4.85
CA ILE A 49 -3.03 6.00 3.73
C ILE A 49 -2.09 4.83 4.07
N LEU A 50 -1.45 4.83 5.25
CA LEU A 50 -0.60 3.72 5.68
C LEU A 50 -1.41 2.41 5.77
N THR A 51 -2.63 2.46 6.30
CA THR A 51 -3.49 1.26 6.42
C THR A 51 -4.06 0.80 5.09
N TYR A 52 -4.20 1.70 4.12
CA TYR A 52 -4.64 1.43 2.76
C TYR A 52 -3.51 0.83 1.90
N HIS A 53 -2.27 1.25 2.15
CA HIS A 53 -1.09 0.64 1.55
C HIS A 53 -0.72 -0.71 2.17
N VAL A 54 -1.41 -1.16 3.22
CA VAL A 54 -1.19 -2.48 3.83
C VAL A 54 -2.34 -3.40 3.47
N VAL A 55 -2.01 -4.52 2.85
CA VAL A 55 -2.93 -5.63 2.59
C VAL A 55 -2.64 -6.77 3.54
N ALA A 56 -3.71 -7.29 4.16
CA ALA A 56 -3.64 -8.54 4.91
C ALA A 56 -3.65 -9.71 3.92
N GLY A 57 -2.53 -10.41 3.79
CA GLY A 57 -2.32 -11.51 2.83
C GLY A 57 -1.01 -11.38 2.06
N LYS A 58 -0.44 -12.53 1.65
CA LYS A 58 0.74 -12.58 0.77
C LYS A 58 0.28 -12.38 -0.66
N VAL A 59 0.35 -11.14 -1.14
CA VAL A 59 0.09 -10.82 -2.54
C VAL A 59 1.45 -10.66 -3.21
N THR A 60 2.00 -11.77 -3.71
CA THR A 60 3.18 -11.74 -4.60
C THR A 60 2.73 -11.45 -6.03
N SER A 61 3.69 -11.14 -6.90
CA SER A 61 3.42 -10.94 -8.33
C SER A 61 2.70 -12.13 -8.97
N ARG A 62 2.98 -13.35 -8.49
CA ARG A 62 2.32 -14.60 -8.92
C ARG A 62 0.88 -14.76 -8.42
N GLU A 63 0.58 -14.21 -7.26
CA GLU A 63 -0.77 -14.21 -6.70
C GLU A 63 -1.58 -13.07 -7.33
N VAL A 64 -0.98 -11.89 -7.55
CA VAL A 64 -1.58 -10.74 -8.23
C VAL A 64 -2.06 -11.06 -9.65
N VAL A 65 -1.36 -11.93 -10.39
CA VAL A 65 -1.83 -12.34 -11.73
C VAL A 65 -3.10 -13.21 -11.66
N LYS A 66 -3.36 -13.84 -10.51
CA LYS A 66 -4.58 -14.62 -10.23
C LYS A 66 -5.64 -13.79 -9.51
N LEU A 67 -5.22 -12.77 -8.76
CA LEU A 67 -6.05 -11.92 -7.90
C LEU A 67 -6.16 -10.51 -8.50
N SER A 68 -7.34 -10.17 -8.97
CA SER A 68 -7.65 -8.85 -9.54
C SER A 68 -7.83 -7.76 -8.47
N SER A 69 -8.00 -8.14 -7.20
CA SER A 69 -8.18 -7.22 -6.08
C SER A 69 -7.85 -7.88 -4.75
N ALA A 70 -7.36 -7.13 -3.77
CA ALA A 70 -7.30 -7.58 -2.38
C ALA A 70 -7.83 -6.54 -1.40
N LYS A 71 -8.23 -7.02 -0.23
CA LYS A 71 -8.76 -6.18 0.85
C LYS A 71 -7.61 -5.64 1.71
N THR A 72 -7.56 -4.33 1.88
CA THR A 72 -6.58 -3.66 2.73
C THR A 72 -6.98 -3.76 4.19
N VAL A 73 -6.04 -3.44 5.08
CA VAL A 73 -6.31 -3.40 6.53
C VAL A 73 -7.24 -2.25 6.89
N GLU A 74 -7.28 -1.19 6.08
CA GLU A 74 -8.31 -0.14 6.19
C GLU A 74 -9.74 -0.67 5.95
N GLY A 75 -9.86 -1.84 5.29
CA GLY A 75 -11.13 -2.48 4.98
C GLY A 75 -11.64 -2.22 3.56
N ARG A 76 -10.98 -1.31 2.83
CA ARG A 76 -11.25 -1.04 1.41
C ARG A 76 -10.51 -2.03 0.52
N SER A 77 -11.00 -2.26 -0.69
CA SER A 77 -10.31 -3.13 -1.65
C SER A 77 -9.41 -2.32 -2.57
N ILE A 78 -8.18 -2.79 -2.79
CA ILE A 78 -7.31 -2.29 -3.84
C ILE A 78 -7.36 -3.23 -5.04
N ALA A 79 -7.46 -2.64 -6.23
CA ALA A 79 -7.44 -3.38 -7.48
C ALA A 79 -5.99 -3.63 -7.90
N PHE A 80 -5.72 -4.85 -8.36
CA PHE A 80 -4.45 -5.21 -8.96
C PHE A 80 -4.64 -5.51 -10.44
N LYS A 81 -3.72 -5.02 -11.25
CA LYS A 81 -3.66 -5.32 -12.68
C LYS A 81 -2.25 -5.72 -13.03
N THR A 82 -2.10 -6.72 -13.88
CA THR A 82 -0.79 -7.06 -14.44
C THR A 82 -0.76 -6.61 -15.88
N MET A 83 0.16 -5.71 -16.22
CA MET A 83 0.30 -5.18 -17.58
C MET A 83 1.74 -5.43 -18.06
N GLY A 84 1.92 -6.31 -19.04
CA GLY A 84 3.23 -6.62 -19.61
C GLY A 84 4.26 -7.19 -18.63
N GLY A 85 3.81 -7.92 -17.59
CA GLY A 85 4.67 -8.46 -16.53
C GLY A 85 4.93 -7.49 -15.37
N ALA A 86 4.46 -6.24 -15.44
CA ALA A 86 4.51 -5.31 -14.32
C ALA A 86 3.19 -5.36 -13.53
N VAL A 87 3.29 -5.34 -12.20
CA VAL A 87 2.15 -5.23 -11.30
C VAL A 87 1.73 -3.76 -11.22
N MET A 88 0.44 -3.50 -11.27
CA MET A 88 -0.18 -2.19 -11.05
C MET A 88 -1.17 -2.30 -9.91
N VAL A 89 -1.13 -1.35 -9.00
CA VAL A 89 -2.00 -1.26 -7.84
C VAL A 89 -2.85 0.00 -7.98
N ASN A 90 -4.14 -0.19 -8.23
CA ASN A 90 -5.06 0.87 -8.58
C ASN A 90 -4.55 1.65 -9.82
N ASN A 91 -3.99 2.84 -9.62
CA ASN A 91 -3.37 3.67 -10.67
C ASN A 91 -1.85 3.84 -10.52
N ALA A 92 -1.24 3.16 -9.54
CA ALA A 92 0.19 3.19 -9.29
C ALA A 92 0.89 1.98 -9.90
N ARG A 93 2.03 2.17 -10.57
CA ARG A 93 2.81 1.06 -11.12
C ARG A 93 3.79 0.57 -10.08
N VAL A 94 3.89 -0.74 -9.88
CA VAL A 94 4.93 -1.35 -9.04
C VAL A 94 6.24 -1.32 -9.81
N THR A 95 7.21 -0.56 -9.31
CA THR A 95 8.58 -0.47 -9.83
C THR A 95 9.42 -1.64 -9.34
N THR A 96 9.22 -2.06 -8.08
CA THR A 96 9.94 -3.19 -7.48
C THR A 96 8.95 -4.03 -6.70
N ALA A 97 8.75 -5.27 -7.12
CA ALA A 97 7.83 -6.21 -6.48
C ALA A 97 8.60 -7.33 -5.76
N ASP A 98 7.91 -8.10 -4.93
CA ASP A 98 8.45 -9.32 -4.29
C ASP A 98 9.66 -9.09 -3.35
N ILE A 99 9.69 -7.95 -2.64
CA ILE A 99 10.70 -7.73 -1.59
C ILE A 99 10.28 -8.50 -0.34
N GLU A 100 10.91 -9.65 -0.08
CA GLU A 100 10.61 -10.46 1.10
C GLU A 100 11.10 -9.78 2.38
N THR A 101 10.23 -9.76 3.39
CA THR A 101 10.51 -9.24 4.72
C THR A 101 10.03 -10.22 5.78
N SER A 102 10.52 -10.07 7.01
CA SER A 102 10.22 -10.99 8.10
C SER A 102 8.72 -11.17 8.40
N ASN A 103 7.89 -10.18 8.04
CA ASN A 103 6.44 -10.19 8.29
C ASN A 103 5.60 -10.12 7.00
N GLY A 104 6.19 -10.31 5.82
CA GLY A 104 5.46 -10.08 4.58
C GLY A 104 6.28 -9.78 3.33
N VAL A 105 5.65 -9.08 2.38
CA VAL A 105 6.25 -8.65 1.11
C VAL A 105 6.09 -7.13 0.96
N ILE A 106 7.13 -6.44 0.54
CA ILE A 106 7.07 -5.01 0.17
C ILE A 106 7.03 -4.89 -1.35
N HIS A 107 6.19 -3.98 -1.83
CA HIS A 107 6.16 -3.55 -3.23
C HIS A 107 6.40 -2.05 -3.30
N VAL A 108 7.43 -1.65 -4.02
CA VAL A 108 7.73 -0.26 -4.31
C VAL A 108 6.87 0.20 -5.49
N ILE A 109 6.07 1.24 -5.27
CA ILE A 109 5.16 1.80 -6.28
C ILE A 109 5.64 3.17 -6.75
N ASP A 110 5.47 3.52 -8.02
CA ASP A 110 5.96 4.79 -8.56
C ASP A 110 5.10 6.02 -8.20
N THR A 111 3.88 5.79 -7.70
CA THR A 111 2.87 6.80 -7.41
C THR A 111 2.21 6.51 -6.07
N VAL A 112 1.96 7.55 -5.26
CA VAL A 112 1.26 7.41 -3.97
C VAL A 112 -0.21 7.06 -4.20
N ILE A 113 -0.73 6.06 -3.48
CA ILE A 113 -2.15 5.70 -3.56
C ILE A 113 -2.92 6.44 -2.48
N LEU A 114 -3.83 7.32 -2.88
CA LEU A 114 -4.69 8.04 -1.95
C LEU A 114 -6.03 7.30 -1.81
N PRO A 115 -6.47 7.00 -0.59
CA PRO A 115 -7.83 6.52 -0.34
C PRO A 115 -8.80 7.68 -0.61
N GLU A 116 -9.64 7.57 -1.64
CA GLU A 116 -10.74 8.54 -1.94
C GLU A 116 -11.97 8.36 -1.05
#